data_AF-A0A194VJD6-F1
#
_entry.id   AF-A0A194VJD6-F1
#
_cell.length_a   1.000
_cell.length_b   1.000
_cell.length_c   1.000
_cell.angle_alpha   90.00
_cell.angle_beta   90.00
_cell.angle_gamma   90.00
#
_symmetry.space_group_name_H-M   'P 1'
#
loop_
_entity.id
_entity.type
_entity.pdbx_description
1 polymer ?
#
loop_
_entity_poly.entity_id
_entity_poly.type
_entity_poly.pdbx_seq_one_letter_code
_entity_poly.pdbx_strand_id
1 'polypeptide(L)'
;MALLLLFLTASVARALRYDPAYAEWNLNTNQQAVDPIDYTGLRNGHTYHPSPDNWRFPFYSLTLDRWVNGDPSNDNANGTLFEQDIWNTQLRHGGDIQGLIDSLDYIQGMGIKASPC
;
A
#
# COMPACT_ATOMS: atom_id res chain seq x y z
N MET A 1 1.85 20.33 -38.29
CA MET A 1 1.84 21.00 -36.96
C MET A 1 1.14 20.17 -35.89
N ALA A 2 0.02 19.48 -36.18
CA ALA A 2 -0.68 18.62 -35.21
C ALA A 2 0.13 17.37 -34.75
N LEU A 3 0.96 16.80 -35.60
CA LEU A 3 1.78 15.62 -35.25
C LEU A 3 2.85 15.91 -34.18
N LEU A 4 3.31 17.17 -34.10
CA LEU A 4 4.35 17.58 -33.14
C LEU A 4 3.80 17.69 -31.71
N LEU A 5 2.50 17.97 -31.57
CA LEU A 5 1.81 18.08 -30.28
C LEU A 5 1.54 16.71 -29.63
N LEU A 6 1.47 15.63 -30.44
CA LEU A 6 1.22 14.27 -29.93
C LEU A 6 2.43 13.65 -29.21
N PHE A 7 3.65 14.09 -29.55
CA PHE A 7 4.88 13.62 -28.89
C PHE A 7 5.13 14.30 -27.53
N LEU A 8 4.51 15.45 -27.27
CA LEU A 8 4.64 16.19 -26.01
C LEU A 8 3.81 15.59 -24.85
N THR A 9 2.90 14.66 -25.14
CA THR A 9 2.04 14.01 -24.13
C THR A 9 2.49 12.59 -23.79
N ALA A 10 3.61 12.11 -24.33
CA ALA A 10 4.21 10.84 -23.92
C ALA A 10 4.93 11.04 -22.57
N SER A 11 4.16 11.06 -21.49
CA SER A 11 4.70 10.91 -20.15
C SER A 11 5.42 9.57 -20.06
N VAL A 12 6.75 9.62 -19.98
CA VAL A 12 7.57 8.42 -19.76
C VAL A 12 7.33 8.01 -18.31
N ALA A 13 6.42 7.07 -18.08
CA ALA A 13 6.25 6.46 -16.77
C ALA A 13 7.57 5.76 -16.40
N ARG A 14 8.25 6.26 -15.38
CA ARG A 14 9.44 5.63 -14.82
C ARG A 14 9.07 4.95 -13.52
N ALA A 15 9.34 3.65 -13.43
CA ALA A 15 9.26 2.95 -12.15
C ALA A 15 10.38 3.46 -11.23
N LEU A 16 10.12 3.46 -9.91
CA LEU A 16 11.16 3.74 -8.92
C LEU A 16 12.23 2.64 -8.99
N ARG A 17 13.48 3.03 -9.19
CA ARG A 17 14.63 2.11 -9.21
C ARG A 17 15.08 1.78 -7.79
N TYR A 18 15.94 0.79 -7.66
CA TYR A 18 16.58 0.50 -6.37
C TYR A 18 17.28 1.76 -5.84
N ASP A 19 16.92 2.15 -4.62
CA ASP A 19 17.56 3.23 -3.88
C ASP A 19 18.20 2.65 -2.61
N PRO A 20 19.54 2.74 -2.44
CA PRO A 20 20.21 2.23 -1.24
C PRO A 20 19.74 2.90 0.05
N ALA A 21 19.19 4.12 0.01
CA ALA A 21 18.63 4.78 1.20
C ALA A 21 17.35 4.10 1.71
N TYR A 22 16.63 3.39 0.84
CA TYR A 22 15.37 2.69 1.16
C TYR A 22 15.48 1.19 0.93
N ALA A 23 16.67 0.61 1.11
CA ALA A 23 16.92 -0.81 0.83
C ALA A 23 15.92 -1.76 1.53
N GLU A 24 15.47 -1.42 2.74
CA GLU A 24 14.47 -2.19 3.49
C GLU A 24 13.04 -2.09 2.92
N TRP A 25 12.72 -0.98 2.25
CA TRP A 25 11.38 -0.68 1.72
C TRP A 25 11.27 -0.91 0.21
N ASN A 26 12.38 -1.24 -0.46
CA ASN A 26 12.40 -1.45 -1.89
C ASN A 26 11.68 -2.76 -2.27
N LEU A 27 10.61 -2.63 -3.08
CA LEU A 27 9.93 -3.78 -3.67
C LEU A 27 10.83 -4.57 -4.63
N ASN A 28 11.73 -3.86 -5.34
CA ASN A 28 12.72 -4.48 -6.20
C ASN A 28 14.05 -4.64 -5.45
N THR A 29 14.51 -5.88 -5.30
CA THR A 29 15.79 -6.22 -4.66
C THR A 29 16.97 -6.26 -5.65
N ASN A 30 16.72 -6.19 -6.96
CA ASN A 30 17.78 -6.15 -7.96
C ASN A 30 18.36 -4.74 -8.12
N GLN A 31 19.57 -4.54 -7.57
CA GLN A 31 20.29 -3.26 -7.58
C GLN A 31 20.72 -2.80 -8.98
N GLN A 32 20.85 -3.74 -9.93
CA GLN A 32 21.31 -3.46 -11.29
C GLN A 32 20.16 -3.33 -12.29
N ALA A 33 18.91 -3.46 -11.84
CA ALA A 33 17.75 -3.38 -12.72
C ALA A 33 17.60 -1.98 -13.31
N VAL A 34 17.57 -1.92 -14.65
CA VAL A 34 17.35 -0.66 -15.39
C VAL A 34 15.90 -0.56 -15.84
N ASP A 35 15.31 -1.70 -16.24
CA ASP A 35 13.95 -1.83 -16.73
C ASP A 35 13.05 -2.61 -15.75
N PRO A 36 11.73 -2.32 -15.69
CA PRO A 36 10.80 -3.01 -14.78
C PRO A 36 10.73 -4.53 -14.97
N ILE A 37 11.10 -5.03 -16.16
CA ILE A 37 11.15 -6.46 -16.45
C ILE A 37 12.28 -7.17 -15.68
N ASP A 38 13.32 -6.43 -15.27
CA ASP A 38 14.45 -6.95 -14.51
C ASP A 38 14.20 -6.94 -12.99
N TYR A 39 13.03 -6.48 -12.56
CA TYR A 39 12.70 -6.33 -11.15
C TYR A 39 12.49 -7.71 -10.52
N THR A 40 13.06 -7.91 -9.33
CA THR A 40 12.95 -9.18 -8.59
C THR A 40 12.68 -8.90 -7.13
N GLY A 41 12.07 -9.87 -6.43
CA GLY A 41 11.85 -9.81 -4.99
C GLY A 41 11.68 -11.23 -4.44
N LEU A 42 12.61 -11.65 -3.59
CA LEU A 42 12.53 -12.96 -2.93
C LEU A 42 11.68 -12.85 -1.67
N ARG A 43 10.59 -13.62 -1.61
CA ARG A 43 9.83 -13.86 -0.37
C ARG A 43 10.21 -15.22 0.21
N ASN A 44 11.38 -15.30 0.83
CA ASN A 44 11.86 -16.54 1.45
C ASN A 44 10.91 -16.98 2.58
N GLY A 45 10.51 -18.26 2.58
CA GLY A 45 9.66 -18.85 3.61
C GLY A 45 8.18 -18.43 3.55
N HIS A 46 7.75 -17.72 2.51
CA HIS A 46 6.35 -17.32 2.37
C HIS A 46 5.45 -18.50 2.01
N THR A 47 4.44 -18.77 2.84
CA THR A 47 3.38 -19.72 2.53
C THR A 47 2.27 -19.01 1.78
N TYR A 48 1.97 -19.49 0.57
CA TYR A 48 0.88 -18.92 -0.23
C TYR A 48 -0.48 -19.31 0.34
N HIS A 49 -1.36 -18.33 0.57
CA HIS A 49 -2.75 -18.59 0.89
C HIS A 49 -3.55 -18.73 -0.43
N PRO A 50 -4.11 -19.92 -0.73
CA PRO A 50 -4.82 -20.12 -1.98
C PRO A 50 -6.09 -19.26 -2.02
N SER A 51 -6.42 -18.79 -3.21
CA SER A 51 -7.71 -18.14 -3.45
C SER A 51 -8.86 -19.12 -3.17
N PRO A 52 -10.02 -18.64 -2.68
CA PRO A 52 -11.18 -19.49 -2.53
C PRO A 52 -11.71 -19.98 -3.88
N ASP A 53 -12.36 -21.15 -3.88
CA ASP A 53 -12.99 -21.73 -5.08
C ASP A 53 -14.09 -20.82 -5.68
N ASN A 54 -14.67 -19.93 -4.87
CA ASN A 54 -15.72 -19.02 -5.27
C ASN A 54 -15.65 -17.70 -4.49
N TRP A 55 -15.69 -16.57 -5.21
CA TRP A 55 -15.65 -15.21 -4.68
C TRP A 55 -17.04 -14.61 -4.38
N ARG A 56 -18.12 -15.39 -4.48
CA ARG A 56 -19.51 -14.94 -4.20
C ARG A 56 -19.80 -14.89 -2.69
N PHE A 57 -19.16 -13.98 -2.00
CA PHE A 57 -19.41 -13.66 -0.59
C PHE A 57 -19.23 -12.15 -0.37
N PRO A 58 -19.71 -11.56 0.73
CA PRO A 58 -19.62 -10.11 0.94
C PRO A 58 -18.17 -9.65 1.15
N PHE A 59 -17.84 -8.53 0.52
CA PHE A 59 -16.55 -7.84 0.65
C PHE A 59 -16.72 -6.58 1.48
N TYR A 60 -15.67 -6.22 2.22
CA TYR A 60 -15.60 -4.95 2.94
C TYR A 60 -14.32 -4.22 2.55
N SER A 61 -14.50 -3.11 1.83
CA SER A 61 -13.41 -2.21 1.50
C SER A 61 -13.33 -1.13 2.57
N LEU A 62 -12.13 -0.92 3.09
CA LEU A 62 -11.84 0.10 4.08
C LEU A 62 -10.58 0.86 3.67
N THR A 63 -10.50 2.11 4.10
CA THR A 63 -9.28 2.89 4.03
C THR A 63 -8.58 2.78 5.38
N LEU A 64 -7.43 2.10 5.44
CA LEU A 64 -6.74 1.78 6.70
C LEU A 64 -6.53 3.02 7.57
N ASP A 65 -6.04 4.11 6.97
CA ASP A 65 -5.79 5.41 7.63
C ASP A 65 -7.03 6.00 8.33
N ARG A 66 -8.25 5.64 7.89
CA ARG A 66 -9.51 6.20 8.40
C ARG A 66 -10.32 5.22 9.24
N TRP A 67 -9.77 4.05 9.51
CA TRP A 67 -10.49 2.99 10.19
C TRP A 67 -10.39 3.11 11.71
N VAL A 68 -9.26 2.67 12.27
CA VAL A 68 -8.97 2.68 13.71
C VAL A 68 -7.48 2.93 13.89
N ASN A 69 -7.13 3.91 14.72
CA ASN A 69 -5.77 4.14 15.19
C ASN A 69 -5.56 3.31 16.45
N GLY A 70 -4.82 2.20 16.34
CA GLY A 70 -4.53 1.27 17.43
C GLY A 70 -3.21 1.59 18.14
N ASP A 71 -2.26 2.23 17.45
CA ASP A 71 -0.96 2.62 17.96
C ASP A 71 -0.58 4.04 17.50
N PRO A 72 -0.90 5.06 18.32
CA PRO A 72 -0.58 6.45 18.01
C PRO A 72 0.92 6.75 17.91
N SER A 73 1.81 5.84 18.35
CA SER A 73 3.25 6.08 18.29
C SER A 73 3.80 6.05 16.86
N ASN A 74 3.07 5.46 15.91
CA ASN A 74 3.48 5.31 14.51
C ASN A 74 2.84 6.32 13.54
N ASP A 75 2.04 7.26 14.07
CA ASP A 75 1.32 8.27 13.27
C ASP A 75 2.30 9.17 12.49
N ASN A 76 3.43 9.51 13.12
CA ASN A 76 4.46 10.39 12.58
C ASN A 76 5.75 9.60 12.29
N ALA A 77 5.87 9.07 11.08
CA ALA A 77 6.99 8.24 10.67
C ALA A 77 8.30 9.04 10.46
N ASN A 78 8.23 10.27 9.95
CA ASN A 78 9.41 11.11 9.70
C ASN A 78 9.56 12.25 10.72
N GLY A 79 8.62 12.38 11.67
CA GLY A 79 8.68 13.36 12.75
C GLY A 79 8.58 14.82 12.29
N THR A 80 8.03 15.06 11.10
CA THR A 80 7.82 16.39 10.55
C THR A 80 6.47 16.96 10.96
N LEU A 81 6.33 18.28 10.86
CA LEU A 81 5.12 19.01 11.25
C LEU A 81 3.89 18.71 10.36
N PHE A 82 4.09 18.11 9.18
CA PHE A 82 3.04 17.94 8.16
C PHE A 82 2.82 16.46 7.82
N GLU A 83 2.60 15.64 8.84
CA GLU A 83 2.36 14.20 8.67
C GLU A 83 0.95 13.81 9.10
N GLN A 84 0.59 14.12 10.34
CA GLN A 84 -0.69 13.76 10.93
C GLN A 84 -1.54 15.00 11.19
N ASP A 85 -2.77 14.99 10.70
CA ASP A 85 -3.82 15.93 11.11
C ASP A 85 -5.20 15.29 10.87
N ILE A 86 -5.89 14.97 11.96
CA ILE A 86 -7.23 14.34 11.92
C ILE A 86 -8.33 15.28 11.41
N TRP A 87 -8.06 16.59 11.34
CA TRP A 87 -9.02 17.60 10.89
C TRP A 87 -8.86 17.93 9.41
N ASN A 88 -7.77 17.49 8.78
CA ASN A 88 -7.45 17.77 7.40
C ASN A 88 -7.60 16.52 6.55
N THR A 89 -8.25 16.63 5.39
CA THR A 89 -8.47 15.50 4.49
C THR A 89 -7.20 14.99 3.81
N GLN A 90 -6.14 15.80 3.75
CA GLN A 90 -4.92 15.52 2.99
C GLN A 90 -3.82 14.85 3.82
N LEU A 91 -3.86 15.00 5.14
CA LEU A 91 -2.86 14.46 6.05
C LEU A 91 -3.34 13.13 6.64
N ARG A 92 -2.40 12.40 7.24
CA ARG A 92 -2.67 11.09 7.84
C ARG A 92 -3.56 11.28 9.06
N HIS A 93 -4.54 10.41 9.21
CA HIS A 93 -5.40 10.38 10.39
C HIS A 93 -4.88 9.41 11.45
N GLY A 94 -4.02 8.47 11.04
CA GLY A 94 -3.32 7.55 11.95
C GLY A 94 -3.94 6.17 12.05
N GLY A 95 -4.88 5.82 11.16
CA GLY A 95 -5.37 4.45 11.13
C GLY A 95 -4.26 3.47 10.70
N ASP A 96 -4.16 2.35 11.41
CA ASP A 96 -3.01 1.46 11.34
C ASP A 96 -3.39 -0.03 11.34
N ILE A 97 -2.37 -0.89 11.17
CA ILE A 97 -2.53 -2.35 11.12
C ILE A 97 -2.97 -2.91 12.49
N GLN A 98 -2.52 -2.32 13.59
CA GLN A 98 -2.88 -2.79 14.92
C GLN A 98 -4.38 -2.58 15.19
N GLY A 99 -4.91 -1.40 14.87
CA GLY A 99 -6.33 -1.08 14.94
C GLY A 99 -7.17 -1.95 14.00
N LEU A 100 -6.64 -2.33 12.83
CA LEU A 100 -7.29 -3.33 11.98
C LEU A 100 -7.36 -4.70 12.66
N ILE A 101 -6.25 -5.20 13.21
CA ILE A 101 -6.18 -6.48 13.93
C ILE A 101 -7.21 -6.51 15.06
N ASP A 102 -7.27 -5.45 15.86
CA ASP A 102 -8.18 -5.34 16.99
C ASP A 102 -9.66 -5.32 16.57
N SER A 103 -9.94 -4.96 15.30
CA SER A 103 -11.29 -4.90 14.73
C SER A 103 -11.68 -6.12 13.88
N LEU A 104 -10.79 -7.11 13.70
CA LEU A 104 -11.09 -8.26 12.85
C LEU A 104 -12.31 -9.06 13.34
N ASP A 105 -12.49 -9.19 14.66
CA ASP A 105 -13.65 -9.85 15.25
C ASP A 105 -14.96 -9.11 14.92
N TYR A 106 -14.92 -7.77 14.84
CA TYR A 106 -16.06 -6.97 14.41
C TYR A 106 -16.39 -7.19 12.93
N ILE A 107 -15.38 -7.22 12.05
CA ILE A 107 -15.56 -7.50 10.62
C ILE A 107 -16.10 -8.92 10.42
N GLN A 108 -15.58 -9.89 11.17
CA GLN A 108 -16.06 -11.26 11.15
C GLN A 108 -17.51 -11.37 11.68
N GLY A 109 -17.85 -10.62 12.73
CA GLY A 109 -19.20 -10.56 13.30
C GLY A 109 -20.25 -9.98 12.34
N MET A 110 -19.84 -9.09 11.44
CA MET A 110 -20.69 -8.62 10.32
C MET A 110 -20.88 -9.69 9.21
N GLY A 111 -20.17 -10.81 9.27
CA GLY A 111 -20.24 -11.89 8.28
C GLY A 111 -19.36 -11.69 7.05
N ILE A 112 -18.43 -10.72 7.10
CA ILE A 112 -17.46 -10.49 6.03
C ILE A 112 -16.33 -11.51 6.16
N LYS A 113 -15.97 -12.13 5.03
CA LYS A 113 -14.97 -13.21 4.97
C LYS A 113 -13.75 -12.90 4.12
N ALA A 114 -13.78 -11.79 3.37
CA ALA A 114 -12.57 -11.21 2.81
C ALA A 114 -12.67 -9.68 2.75
N SER A 115 -11.52 -9.05 2.88
CA SER A 115 -11.31 -7.67 2.50
C SER A 115 -10.52 -7.66 1.19
N PRO A 116 -10.97 -6.94 0.15
CA PRO A 116 -10.14 -6.68 -1.02
C PRO A 116 -9.00 -5.75 -0.58
N CYS A 117 -7.80 -6.11 -0.99
CA CYS A 117 -6.54 -5.43 -0.71
C CYS A 117 -6.62 -3.91 -0.95
#